data_AF-A0AB36I7I9-F1
#
_entry.id   AF-A0AB36I7I9-F1
#
_cell.length_a   1.000
_cell.length_b   1.000
_cell.length_c   1.000
_cell.angle_alpha   90.00
_cell.angle_beta   90.00
_cell.angle_gamma   90.00
#
_symmetry.space_group_name_H-M   'P 1'
#
loop_
_entity.id
_entity.type
_entity.pdbx_description
1 polymer ?
#
loop_
_entity_poly.entity_id
_entity_poly.type
_entity_poly.pdbx_seq_one_letter_code
_entity_poly.pdbx_strand_id
1 'polypeptide(L)'
;MTESKNYDLIVVGSGLFGLTVAERAASQLGKKVLIVERRSHLGGNAYSEAEPETGIEIHKYGAHLFHTSNTRVWEYVNQFTSFTGYQHRVFAMHNGTAYQFPMGLGLINQFFGKYYSPDEARELIKEQSAEIDSSDATNLEEKAISLIGRPLYEAFIRDYTAKQWQTDPKNLPAGNITRLPVRYNFNNRYFNDTYEGLPTDGYAAWLEKMAEHELIDVLLDTDWFDVRDDLRASNPDAPVVYTGPLDLYFNYAEGKLGWRTLDFETEVVETGDFQGTPVMNYNDADVPFTRIHEFRHFHPERDDSYPKDKTVIMREFSRFADNEDEPYYPINTPDDRDMLKQYRLLAAEEAANNKVLFGGRLGTYQYLDMHMAIGSALSMFDNKLVPFFEEGTPLEQERGH
;
A
#
# COMPACT_ATOMS: atom_id res chain seq x y z
N MET A 1 8.84 1.14 -40.17
CA MET A 1 9.54 2.42 -39.92
C MET A 1 8.57 3.29 -39.14
N THR A 2 8.48 3.07 -37.85
CA THR A 2 7.81 3.97 -36.91
C THR A 2 8.76 5.16 -36.71
N GLU A 3 8.28 6.39 -36.91
CA GLU A 3 9.04 7.58 -36.47
C GLU A 3 9.45 7.36 -35.01
N SER A 4 10.74 7.53 -34.69
CA SER A 4 11.19 7.45 -33.31
C SER A 4 10.51 8.58 -32.54
N LYS A 5 9.52 8.25 -31.73
CA LYS A 5 8.89 9.22 -30.84
C LYS A 5 9.95 9.67 -29.83
N ASN A 6 10.25 10.96 -29.82
CA ASN A 6 11.12 11.56 -28.81
C ASN A 6 10.30 11.84 -27.55
N TYR A 7 10.78 11.36 -26.41
CA TYR A 7 10.23 11.57 -25.08
C TYR A 7 11.16 12.45 -24.26
N ASP A 8 10.58 13.32 -23.44
CA ASP A 8 11.31 14.18 -22.52
C ASP A 8 11.51 13.51 -21.15
N LEU A 9 10.69 12.51 -20.81
CA LEU A 9 10.73 11.78 -19.54
C LEU A 9 10.31 10.33 -19.78
N ILE A 10 11.00 9.39 -19.14
CA ILE A 10 10.57 7.99 -19.07
C ILE A 10 10.21 7.64 -17.62
N VAL A 11 9.07 7.01 -17.42
CA VAL A 11 8.60 6.53 -16.11
C VAL A 11 8.46 5.01 -16.16
N VAL A 12 9.14 4.31 -15.27
CA VAL A 12 9.09 2.84 -15.17
C VAL A 12 8.15 2.45 -14.04
N GLY A 13 7.06 1.77 -14.40
CA GLY A 13 5.96 1.37 -13.53
C GLY A 13 4.80 2.37 -13.56
N SER A 14 3.59 1.85 -13.71
CA SER A 14 2.34 2.61 -13.80
C SER A 14 1.55 2.66 -12.49
N GLY A 15 2.19 2.38 -11.35
CA GLY A 15 1.59 2.61 -10.04
C GLY A 15 1.30 4.10 -9.80
N LEU A 16 0.55 4.41 -8.74
CA LEU A 16 0.18 5.79 -8.40
C LEU A 16 1.36 6.77 -8.34
N PHE A 17 2.54 6.32 -7.90
CA PHE A 17 3.73 7.17 -7.93
C PHE A 17 4.11 7.55 -9.37
N GLY A 18 4.23 6.56 -10.26
CA GLY A 18 4.60 6.77 -11.65
C GLY A 18 3.55 7.59 -12.41
N LEU A 19 2.27 7.27 -12.24
CA LEU A 19 1.17 8.02 -12.83
C LEU A 19 1.16 9.48 -12.37
N THR A 20 1.37 9.76 -11.08
CA THR A 20 1.44 11.15 -10.58
C THR A 20 2.61 11.92 -11.20
N VAL A 21 3.79 11.30 -11.31
CA VAL A 21 4.94 11.95 -11.96
C VAL A 21 4.65 12.21 -13.44
N ALA A 22 4.16 11.21 -14.17
CA ALA A 22 3.88 11.31 -15.59
C ALA A 22 2.83 12.39 -15.89
N GLU A 23 1.71 12.36 -15.15
CA GLU A 23 0.63 13.31 -15.29
C GLU A 23 1.09 14.74 -14.98
N ARG A 24 1.86 14.96 -13.91
CA ARG A 24 2.38 16.29 -13.59
C ARG A 24 3.38 16.80 -14.62
N ALA A 25 4.28 15.96 -15.13
CA ALA A 25 5.22 16.35 -16.17
C ALA A 25 4.51 16.73 -17.48
N ALA A 26 3.49 15.97 -17.87
CA ALA A 26 2.69 16.27 -19.05
C ALA A 26 1.85 17.54 -18.87
N SER A 27 1.04 17.64 -17.81
CA SER A 27 0.04 18.69 -17.66
C SER A 27 0.59 20.02 -17.17
N GLN A 28 1.68 20.02 -16.39
CA GLN A 28 2.25 21.25 -15.82
C GLN A 28 3.44 21.78 -16.61
N LEU A 29 4.23 20.91 -17.24
CA LEU A 29 5.45 21.28 -17.97
C LEU A 29 5.39 21.02 -19.49
N GLY A 30 4.30 20.44 -19.99
CA GLY A 30 4.14 20.13 -21.40
C GLY A 30 5.15 19.10 -21.94
N LYS A 31 5.63 18.20 -21.07
CA LYS A 31 6.64 17.19 -21.43
C LYS A 31 6.00 15.94 -22.01
N LYS A 32 6.63 15.37 -23.04
CA LYS A 32 6.26 14.05 -23.57
C LYS A 32 6.79 12.96 -22.66
N VAL A 33 5.89 12.14 -22.14
CA VAL A 33 6.21 11.08 -21.18
C VAL A 33 5.94 9.72 -21.79
N LEU A 34 6.88 8.80 -21.61
CA LEU A 34 6.67 7.38 -21.85
C LEU A 34 6.56 6.66 -20.51
N ILE A 35 5.43 5.99 -20.28
CA ILE A 35 5.28 5.03 -19.17
C ILE A 35 5.58 3.63 -19.69
N VAL A 36 6.50 2.93 -19.04
CA VAL A 36 6.83 1.52 -19.32
C VAL A 36 6.32 0.67 -18.16
N GLU A 37 5.40 -0.24 -18.44
CA GLU A 37 4.75 -1.10 -17.45
C GLU A 37 4.90 -2.56 -17.86
N ARG A 38 5.43 -3.37 -16.95
CA ARG A 38 5.68 -4.79 -17.18
C ARG A 38 4.40 -5.63 -17.18
N ARG A 39 3.36 -5.16 -16.49
CA ARG A 39 2.07 -5.83 -16.38
C ARG A 39 1.16 -5.46 -17.56
N SER A 40 0.09 -6.21 -17.71
CA SER A 40 -0.91 -6.02 -18.77
C SER A 40 -1.94 -4.92 -18.45
N HIS A 41 -1.73 -4.12 -17.41
CA HIS A 41 -2.67 -3.10 -16.95
C HIS A 41 -1.97 -1.97 -16.18
N LEU A 42 -2.64 -0.82 -16.07
CA LEU A 42 -2.19 0.33 -15.29
C LEU A 42 -2.36 0.11 -13.77
N GLY A 43 -1.70 0.94 -12.97
CA GLY A 43 -2.04 1.16 -11.55
C GLY A 43 -1.28 0.33 -10.53
N GLY A 44 -0.43 -0.60 -10.98
CA GLY A 44 0.26 -1.53 -10.09
C GLY A 44 -0.74 -2.28 -9.21
N ASN A 45 -0.48 -2.34 -7.90
CA ASN A 45 -1.35 -3.09 -6.99
C ASN A 45 -2.73 -2.43 -6.75
N ALA A 46 -2.91 -1.15 -7.07
CA ALA A 46 -4.19 -0.47 -6.88
C ALA A 46 -5.23 -0.80 -7.97
N TYR A 47 -4.86 -1.55 -8.99
CA TYR A 47 -5.75 -1.92 -10.09
C TYR A 47 -6.97 -2.72 -9.61
N SER A 48 -8.13 -2.39 -10.18
CA SER A 48 -9.39 -3.11 -9.98
C SER A 48 -9.95 -3.57 -11.32
N GLU A 49 -10.78 -4.61 -11.29
CA GLU A 49 -11.49 -5.13 -12.45
C GLU A 49 -12.86 -5.67 -12.02
N ALA A 50 -13.83 -5.72 -12.95
CA ALA A 50 -15.10 -6.36 -12.66
C ALA A 50 -14.92 -7.90 -12.67
N GLU A 51 -15.44 -8.58 -11.64
CA GLU A 51 -15.47 -10.04 -11.62
C GLU A 51 -16.45 -10.54 -12.70
N PRO A 52 -16.05 -11.45 -13.61
CA PRO A 52 -16.83 -11.80 -14.80
C PRO A 52 -18.24 -12.33 -14.56
N GLU A 53 -18.48 -13.06 -13.47
CA GLU A 53 -19.78 -13.70 -13.20
C GLU A 53 -20.78 -12.75 -12.54
N THR A 54 -20.31 -11.91 -11.62
CA THR A 54 -21.14 -11.05 -10.78
C THR A 54 -21.15 -9.59 -11.21
N GLY A 55 -20.15 -9.16 -11.98
CA GLY A 55 -19.93 -7.75 -12.32
C GLY A 55 -19.49 -6.87 -11.13
N ILE A 56 -19.26 -7.47 -9.94
CA ILE A 56 -18.78 -6.76 -8.76
C ILE A 56 -17.34 -6.32 -9.01
N GLU A 57 -17.03 -5.06 -8.73
CA GLU A 57 -15.65 -4.57 -8.79
C GLU A 57 -14.80 -5.25 -7.70
N ILE A 58 -13.74 -5.94 -8.11
CA ILE A 58 -12.75 -6.56 -7.24
C ILE A 58 -11.39 -5.87 -7.39
N HIS A 59 -10.60 -5.87 -6.32
CA HIS A 59 -9.24 -5.39 -6.36
C HIS A 59 -8.30 -6.59 -6.46
N LYS A 60 -7.60 -6.69 -7.60
CA LYS A 60 -6.83 -7.89 -7.97
C LYS A 60 -5.71 -8.23 -6.98
N TYR A 61 -5.23 -7.24 -6.24
CA TYR A 61 -4.06 -7.35 -5.37
C TYR A 61 -4.35 -6.96 -3.93
N GLY A 62 -5.54 -7.29 -3.43
CA GLY A 62 -5.98 -6.93 -2.07
C GLY A 62 -6.82 -5.65 -2.04
N ALA A 63 -7.62 -5.49 -0.99
CA ALA A 63 -8.41 -4.27 -0.81
C ALA A 63 -7.51 -3.02 -0.71
N HIS A 64 -7.93 -1.96 -1.39
CA HIS A 64 -7.28 -0.66 -1.44
C HIS A 64 -8.27 0.37 -0.97
N LEU A 65 -7.93 1.11 0.07
CA LEU A 65 -8.82 2.06 0.74
C LEU A 65 -8.14 3.42 0.68
N PHE A 66 -8.77 4.41 0.04
CA PHE A 66 -8.18 5.73 -0.03
C PHE A 66 -8.54 6.54 1.21
N HIS A 67 -7.51 7.03 1.91
CA HIS A 67 -7.62 7.91 3.06
C HIS A 67 -6.42 8.88 3.05
N THR A 68 -6.61 10.11 3.53
CA THR A 68 -5.54 11.09 3.67
C THR A 68 -5.96 12.27 4.53
N SER A 69 -5.05 12.84 5.30
CA SER A 69 -5.21 14.16 5.93
C SER A 69 -4.52 15.29 5.15
N ASN A 70 -3.86 14.96 4.04
CA ASN A 70 -3.17 15.92 3.19
C ASN A 70 -4.14 16.52 2.17
N THR A 71 -4.57 17.76 2.40
CA THR A 71 -5.48 18.49 1.50
C THR A 71 -4.94 18.63 0.08
N ARG A 72 -3.62 18.85 -0.10
CA ARG A 72 -3.03 18.95 -1.45
C ARG A 72 -3.20 17.64 -2.23
N VAL A 73 -3.01 16.51 -1.57
CA VAL A 73 -3.22 15.19 -2.18
C VAL A 73 -4.70 14.97 -2.47
N TRP A 74 -5.59 15.33 -1.53
CA TRP A 74 -7.04 15.21 -1.73
C TRP A 74 -7.54 16.02 -2.94
N GLU A 75 -7.15 17.29 -3.02
CA GLU A 75 -7.51 18.17 -4.14
C GLU A 75 -6.93 17.68 -5.47
N TYR A 76 -5.71 17.14 -5.45
CA TYR A 76 -5.09 16.54 -6.62
C TYR A 76 -5.88 15.33 -7.14
N VAL A 77 -6.18 14.35 -6.28
CA VAL A 77 -6.86 13.12 -6.73
C VAL A 77 -8.28 13.38 -7.21
N ASN A 78 -8.96 14.40 -6.67
CA ASN A 78 -10.31 14.78 -7.09
C ASN A 78 -10.38 15.41 -8.49
N GLN A 79 -9.24 15.65 -9.15
CA GLN A 79 -9.20 16.04 -10.58
C GLN A 79 -9.50 14.86 -11.50
N PHE A 80 -9.27 13.62 -11.04
CA PHE A 80 -9.31 12.42 -11.87
C PHE A 80 -10.44 11.45 -11.50
N THR A 81 -10.98 11.54 -10.29
CA THR A 81 -12.12 10.75 -9.84
C THR A 81 -12.92 11.52 -8.79
N SER A 82 -14.19 11.17 -8.63
CA SER A 82 -14.92 11.52 -7.40
C SER A 82 -14.84 10.35 -6.41
N PHE A 83 -15.13 10.62 -5.14
CA PHE A 83 -15.07 9.62 -4.07
C PHE A 83 -16.44 9.45 -3.42
N THR A 84 -16.77 8.21 -3.06
CA THR A 84 -17.94 7.88 -2.24
C THR A 84 -17.76 8.37 -0.79
N GLY A 85 -18.83 8.37 -0.01
CA GLY A 85 -18.79 8.62 1.43
C GLY A 85 -18.37 7.41 2.28
N TYR A 86 -17.77 6.39 1.67
CA TYR A 86 -17.37 5.15 2.34
C TYR A 86 -16.42 5.45 3.51
N GLN A 87 -16.66 4.79 4.65
CA GLN A 87 -15.79 4.85 5.82
C GLN A 87 -15.44 3.44 6.25
N HIS A 88 -14.16 3.11 6.10
CA HIS A 88 -13.65 1.78 6.35
C HIS A 88 -13.83 1.40 7.81
N ARG A 89 -14.37 0.20 8.00
CA ARG A 89 -14.53 -0.46 9.29
C ARG A 89 -14.12 -1.91 9.11
N VAL A 90 -13.46 -2.44 10.11
CA VAL A 90 -12.99 -3.83 10.13
C VAL A 90 -13.58 -4.49 11.36
N PHE A 91 -13.88 -5.78 11.24
CA PHE A 91 -14.17 -6.65 12.37
C PHE A 91 -13.07 -7.69 12.51
N ALA A 92 -12.82 -8.13 13.73
CA ALA A 92 -11.78 -9.09 14.08
C ALA A 92 -12.45 -10.38 14.59
N MET A 93 -12.31 -11.48 13.84
CA MET A 93 -12.77 -12.80 14.23
C MET A 93 -11.75 -13.43 15.18
N HIS A 94 -12.21 -13.75 16.40
CA HIS A 94 -11.42 -14.46 17.40
C HIS A 94 -12.33 -15.44 18.14
N ASN A 95 -11.95 -16.72 18.16
CA ASN A 95 -12.64 -17.82 18.84
C ASN A 95 -14.15 -17.86 18.54
N GLY A 96 -14.50 -17.72 17.25
CA GLY A 96 -15.88 -17.74 16.76
C GLY A 96 -16.72 -16.48 17.03
N THR A 97 -16.12 -15.41 17.58
CA THR A 97 -16.81 -14.13 17.80
C THR A 97 -16.22 -13.03 16.92
N ALA A 98 -17.07 -12.26 16.24
CA ALA A 98 -16.69 -11.05 15.53
C ALA A 98 -16.64 -9.85 16.51
N TYR A 99 -15.43 -9.36 16.76
CA TYR A 99 -15.17 -8.20 17.63
C TYR A 99 -15.17 -6.89 16.83
N GLN A 100 -15.72 -5.83 17.42
CA GLN A 100 -15.51 -4.46 16.92
C GLN A 100 -14.02 -4.15 16.88
N PHE A 101 -13.54 -3.54 15.80
CA PHE A 101 -12.12 -3.23 15.62
C PHE A 101 -11.94 -1.84 14.98
N PRO A 102 -10.86 -1.08 15.26
CA PRO A 102 -9.71 -1.38 16.13
C PRO A 102 -10.06 -1.41 17.63
N MET A 103 -9.07 -1.72 18.47
CA MET A 103 -9.22 -1.75 19.94
C MET A 103 -9.81 -0.44 20.47
N GLY A 104 -10.97 -0.55 21.09
CA GLY A 104 -11.62 0.55 21.82
C GLY A 104 -12.71 0.04 22.74
N LEU A 105 -13.60 0.91 23.21
CA LEU A 105 -14.61 0.53 24.22
C LEU A 105 -15.53 -0.60 23.75
N GLY A 106 -15.81 -0.69 22.44
CA GLY A 106 -16.56 -1.80 21.85
C GLY A 106 -15.87 -3.15 22.05
N LEU A 107 -14.60 -3.25 21.64
CA LEU A 107 -13.80 -4.46 21.81
C LEU A 107 -13.59 -4.80 23.29
N ILE A 108 -13.24 -3.81 24.12
CA ILE A 108 -13.01 -4.01 25.56
C ILE A 108 -14.27 -4.58 26.21
N ASN A 109 -15.45 -4.05 25.87
CA ASN A 109 -16.70 -4.58 26.40
C ASN A 109 -16.95 -6.03 25.96
N GLN A 110 -16.79 -6.33 24.67
CA GLN A 110 -16.97 -7.68 24.14
C GLN A 110 -15.98 -8.70 24.74
N PHE A 111 -14.71 -8.31 24.92
CA PHE A 111 -13.65 -9.21 25.35
C PHE A 111 -13.65 -9.45 26.86
N PHE A 112 -13.83 -8.39 27.67
CA PHE A 112 -13.86 -8.50 29.13
C PHE A 112 -15.26 -8.74 29.71
N GLY A 113 -16.30 -8.78 28.85
CA GLY A 113 -17.64 -9.25 29.19
C GLY A 113 -18.53 -8.25 29.94
N LYS A 114 -18.13 -6.97 30.04
CA LYS A 114 -18.93 -5.90 30.63
C LYS A 114 -18.55 -4.53 30.08
N TYR A 115 -19.45 -3.56 30.22
CA TYR A 115 -19.15 -2.16 29.89
C TYR A 115 -18.05 -1.58 30.79
N TYR A 116 -17.13 -0.83 30.15
CA TYR A 116 -16.15 0.04 30.80
C TYR A 116 -16.35 1.47 30.27
N SER A 117 -16.46 2.43 31.18
CA SER A 117 -16.34 3.85 30.83
C SER A 117 -14.94 4.18 30.32
N PRO A 118 -14.73 5.35 29.66
CA PRO A 118 -13.41 5.76 29.21
C PRO A 118 -12.32 5.70 30.29
N ASP A 119 -12.62 6.10 31.53
CA ASP A 119 -11.64 6.12 32.62
C ASP A 119 -11.39 4.71 33.17
N GLU A 120 -12.44 3.89 33.34
CA GLU A 120 -12.28 2.49 33.75
C GLU A 120 -11.47 1.69 32.73
N ALA A 121 -11.67 1.95 31.42
CA ALA A 121 -10.89 1.32 30.37
C ALA A 121 -9.42 1.75 30.38
N ARG A 122 -9.11 3.01 30.70
CA ARG A 122 -7.72 3.49 30.87
C ARG A 122 -7.02 2.79 32.02
N GLU A 123 -7.67 2.70 33.18
CA GLU A 123 -7.08 1.99 34.32
C GLU A 123 -6.95 0.49 34.05
N LEU A 124 -7.92 -0.14 33.37
CA LEU A 124 -7.81 -1.54 32.95
C LEU A 124 -6.57 -1.76 32.06
N ILE A 125 -6.41 -0.96 30.99
CA ILE A 125 -5.29 -1.15 30.06
C ILE A 125 -3.96 -0.89 30.75
N LYS A 126 -3.88 0.13 31.60
CA LYS A 126 -2.69 0.44 32.41
C LYS A 126 -2.33 -0.70 33.37
N GLU A 127 -3.31 -1.34 33.99
CA GLU A 127 -3.09 -2.54 34.83
C GLU A 127 -2.59 -3.71 34.00
N GLN A 128 -3.25 -3.99 32.86
CA GLN A 128 -2.91 -5.11 31.99
C GLN A 128 -1.53 -4.95 31.32
N SER A 129 -1.12 -3.73 31.01
CA SER A 129 0.15 -3.41 30.35
C SER A 129 1.31 -3.16 31.32
N ALA A 130 1.08 -3.27 32.64
CA ALA A 130 2.11 -3.02 33.65
C ALA A 130 3.20 -4.10 33.72
N GLU A 131 3.02 -5.22 33.01
CA GLU A 131 3.98 -6.33 32.97
C GLU A 131 5.36 -5.90 32.43
N ILE A 132 5.39 -4.99 31.45
CA ILE A 132 6.59 -4.58 30.72
C ILE A 132 6.60 -3.05 30.58
N ASP A 133 7.69 -2.38 30.95
CA ASP A 133 7.86 -0.97 30.62
C ASP A 133 8.13 -0.82 29.11
N SER A 134 7.43 0.11 28.48
CA SER A 134 7.57 0.42 27.06
C SER A 134 8.98 0.87 26.67
N SER A 135 9.80 1.37 27.61
CA SER A 135 11.22 1.69 27.38
C SER A 135 12.13 0.47 27.30
N ASP A 136 11.72 -0.62 27.93
CA ASP A 136 12.56 -1.82 28.09
C ASP A 136 12.26 -2.87 27.02
N ALA A 137 11.16 -2.70 26.28
CA ALA A 137 10.76 -3.59 25.19
C ALA A 137 11.81 -3.64 24.07
N THR A 138 12.30 -4.84 23.79
CA THR A 138 13.35 -5.13 22.80
C THR A 138 12.81 -5.62 21.46
N ASN A 139 11.58 -6.14 21.45
CA ASN A 139 10.92 -6.72 20.28
C ASN A 139 9.43 -6.33 20.19
N LEU A 140 8.74 -6.75 19.12
CA LEU A 140 7.35 -6.41 18.85
C LEU A 140 6.40 -7.01 19.90
N GLU A 141 6.60 -8.24 20.34
CA GLU A 141 5.78 -8.88 21.38
C GLU A 141 5.80 -8.06 22.67
N GLU A 142 6.99 -7.80 23.20
CA GLU A 142 7.18 -7.02 24.43
C GLU A 142 6.57 -5.62 24.28
N LYS A 143 6.77 -4.99 23.12
CA LYS A 143 6.25 -3.65 22.85
C LYS A 143 4.74 -3.62 22.76
N ALA A 144 4.11 -4.66 22.19
CA ALA A 144 2.67 -4.75 22.16
C ALA A 144 2.11 -4.97 23.56
N ILE A 145 2.67 -5.92 24.32
CA ILE A 145 2.24 -6.22 25.70
C ILE A 145 2.39 -4.98 26.58
N SER A 146 3.48 -4.22 26.46
CA SER A 146 3.70 -2.98 27.23
C SER A 146 2.70 -1.86 26.91
N LEU A 147 1.92 -1.98 25.83
CA LEU A 147 0.95 -0.98 25.40
C LEU A 147 -0.51 -1.41 25.65
N ILE A 148 -0.82 -2.70 25.53
CA ILE A 148 -2.21 -3.20 25.56
C ILE A 148 -2.43 -4.36 26.53
N GLY A 149 -1.37 -4.88 27.13
CA GLY A 149 -1.39 -6.04 28.00
C GLY A 149 -1.47 -7.37 27.26
N ARG A 150 -1.04 -8.43 27.96
CA ARG A 150 -0.89 -9.77 27.43
C ARG A 150 -2.19 -10.38 26.88
N PRO A 151 -3.36 -10.28 27.54
CA PRO A 151 -4.58 -10.93 27.03
C PRO A 151 -5.02 -10.39 25.66
N LEU A 152 -4.97 -9.07 25.46
CA LEU A 152 -5.34 -8.46 24.18
C LEU A 152 -4.28 -8.72 23.10
N TYR A 153 -3.00 -8.74 23.48
CA TYR A 153 -1.91 -9.10 22.58
C TYR A 153 -2.09 -10.53 22.04
N GLU A 154 -2.28 -11.51 22.93
CA GLU A 154 -2.41 -12.92 22.55
C GLU A 154 -3.66 -13.17 21.70
N ALA A 155 -4.77 -12.49 21.98
CA ALA A 155 -6.03 -12.65 21.25
C ALA A 155 -6.05 -11.99 19.86
N PHE A 156 -5.51 -10.78 19.72
CA PHE A 156 -5.74 -9.98 18.52
C PHE A 156 -4.47 -9.63 17.73
N ILE A 157 -3.29 -9.74 18.33
CA ILE A 157 -2.03 -9.29 17.70
C ILE A 157 -1.11 -10.46 17.37
N ARG A 158 -0.85 -11.37 18.31
CA ARG A 158 0.19 -12.41 18.19
C ARG A 158 0.06 -13.23 16.91
N ASP A 159 -1.05 -13.94 16.76
CA ASP A 159 -1.22 -14.93 15.70
C ASP A 159 -1.52 -14.26 14.35
N TYR A 160 -2.26 -13.14 14.34
CA TYR A 160 -2.42 -12.30 13.14
C TYR A 160 -1.07 -11.78 12.62
N THR A 161 -0.21 -11.27 13.52
CA THR A 161 1.14 -10.79 13.17
C THR A 161 2.01 -11.93 12.66
N ALA A 162 1.98 -13.08 13.32
CA ALA A 162 2.71 -14.27 12.91
C ALA A 162 2.28 -14.73 11.50
N LYS A 163 0.99 -14.73 11.17
CA LYS A 163 0.51 -15.04 9.81
C LYS A 163 0.96 -13.99 8.78
N GLN A 164 0.82 -12.71 9.12
CA GLN A 164 1.18 -11.61 8.22
C GLN A 164 2.68 -11.52 7.92
N TRP A 165 3.55 -11.90 8.86
CA TRP A 165 5.00 -11.75 8.74
C TRP A 165 5.77 -13.07 8.67
N GLN A 166 5.11 -14.22 8.87
CA GLN A 166 5.71 -15.56 9.07
C GLN A 166 6.98 -15.51 9.93
N THR A 167 6.97 -14.62 10.92
CA THR A 167 8.07 -14.36 11.82
C THR A 167 7.44 -14.26 13.20
N ASP A 168 7.99 -15.00 14.16
CA ASP A 168 7.57 -14.89 15.55
C ASP A 168 7.71 -13.41 15.98
N PRO A 169 6.66 -12.79 16.56
CA PRO A 169 6.71 -11.41 17.07
C PRO A 169 7.91 -11.09 17.97
N LYS A 170 8.51 -12.07 18.63
CA LYS A 170 9.75 -11.91 19.43
C LYS A 170 10.98 -11.59 18.58
N ASN A 171 10.94 -11.93 17.29
CA ASN A 171 12.00 -11.68 16.32
C ASN A 171 11.70 -10.47 15.42
N LEU A 172 10.61 -9.74 15.67
CA LEU A 172 10.30 -8.50 14.96
C LEU A 172 10.76 -7.28 15.77
N PRO A 173 11.26 -6.21 15.12
CA PRO A 173 11.72 -5.01 15.84
C PRO A 173 10.60 -4.34 16.65
N ALA A 174 10.90 -3.90 17.87
CA ALA A 174 9.95 -3.12 18.68
C ALA A 174 9.46 -1.84 17.96
N GLY A 175 10.30 -1.25 17.12
CA GLY A 175 9.97 -0.06 16.31
C GLY A 175 8.85 -0.27 15.29
N ASN A 176 8.48 -1.52 14.98
CA ASN A 176 7.32 -1.81 14.12
C ASN A 176 6.00 -1.36 14.77
N ILE A 177 5.98 -1.24 16.10
CA ILE A 177 4.87 -0.68 16.87
C ILE A 177 5.38 0.50 17.68
N THR A 178 5.29 1.70 17.11
CA THR A 178 5.54 2.93 17.86
C THR A 178 4.32 3.36 18.67
N ARG A 179 3.11 3.05 18.18
CA ARG A 179 1.82 3.28 18.86
C ARG A 179 0.80 2.22 18.41
N LEU A 180 0.18 1.52 19.36
CA LEU A 180 -1.09 0.81 19.16
C LEU A 180 -2.22 1.73 19.63
N PRO A 181 -3.07 2.27 18.74
CA PRO A 181 -4.10 3.21 19.15
C PRO A 181 -5.26 2.47 19.83
N VAL A 182 -5.17 2.25 21.14
CA VAL A 182 -6.34 1.92 21.95
C VAL A 182 -7.20 3.18 22.08
N ARG A 183 -8.43 3.10 21.58
CA ARG A 183 -9.37 4.21 21.61
C ARG A 183 -10.26 4.11 22.84
N TYR A 184 -10.19 5.11 23.72
CA TYR A 184 -11.06 5.18 24.89
C TYR A 184 -12.42 5.82 24.58
N ASN A 185 -13.00 5.42 23.44
CA ASN A 185 -14.36 5.74 22.98
C ASN A 185 -14.89 4.60 22.07
N PHE A 186 -16.11 4.74 21.54
CA PHE A 186 -16.73 3.73 20.65
C PHE A 186 -16.47 3.97 19.16
N ASN A 187 -15.58 4.88 18.78
CA ASN A 187 -15.30 5.11 17.36
C ASN A 187 -14.50 3.94 16.78
N ASN A 188 -15.11 3.19 15.87
CA ASN A 188 -14.52 2.05 15.17
C ASN A 188 -14.14 2.33 13.70
N ARG A 189 -14.12 3.61 13.25
CA ARG A 189 -13.54 3.93 11.92
C ARG A 189 -12.11 3.42 11.86
N TYR A 190 -11.72 2.70 10.82
CA TYR A 190 -10.39 2.10 10.79
C TYR A 190 -9.30 3.16 10.70
N PHE A 191 -9.48 4.13 9.80
CA PHE A 191 -8.59 5.28 9.65
C PHE A 191 -9.01 6.47 10.52
N ASN A 192 -8.05 7.35 10.82
CA ASN A 192 -8.27 8.60 11.58
C ASN A 192 -8.12 9.85 10.68
N ASP A 193 -8.01 9.66 9.38
CA ASP A 193 -7.78 10.75 8.43
C ASP A 193 -9.01 11.62 8.17
N THR A 194 -8.74 12.86 7.75
CA THR A 194 -9.75 13.87 7.41
C THR A 194 -10.59 13.47 6.20
N TYR A 195 -9.95 12.99 5.14
CA TYR A 195 -10.58 12.60 3.88
C TYR A 195 -10.45 11.08 3.69
N GLU A 196 -11.54 10.45 3.25
CA GLU A 196 -11.62 9.02 3.02
C GLU A 196 -12.76 8.73 2.04
N GLY A 197 -12.60 7.70 1.21
CA GLY A 197 -13.63 7.23 0.30
C GLY A 197 -13.08 6.21 -0.69
N LEU A 198 -13.95 5.72 -1.56
CA LEU A 198 -13.57 4.87 -2.69
C LEU A 198 -13.88 5.59 -4.02
N PRO A 199 -13.08 5.40 -5.08
CA PRO A 199 -13.37 5.98 -6.39
C PRO A 199 -14.76 5.56 -6.87
N THR A 200 -15.62 6.52 -7.21
CA THR A 200 -17.03 6.25 -7.54
C THR A 200 -17.21 5.36 -8.76
N ASP A 201 -16.28 5.43 -9.72
CA ASP A 201 -16.27 4.62 -10.94
C ASP A 201 -15.19 3.51 -10.92
N GLY A 202 -14.59 3.29 -9.74
CA GLY A 202 -13.57 2.26 -9.53
C GLY A 202 -12.14 2.72 -9.75
N TYR A 203 -11.19 1.94 -9.23
CA TYR A 203 -9.77 2.30 -9.29
C TYR A 203 -9.22 2.30 -10.71
N ALA A 204 -9.55 1.30 -11.55
CA ALA A 204 -9.10 1.30 -12.95
C ALA A 204 -9.47 2.59 -13.70
N ALA A 205 -10.72 3.04 -13.58
CA ALA A 205 -11.18 4.27 -14.21
C ALA A 205 -10.41 5.51 -13.72
N TRP A 206 -10.15 5.61 -12.41
CA TRP A 206 -9.32 6.67 -11.85
C TRP A 206 -7.90 6.65 -12.43
N LEU A 207 -7.26 5.48 -12.46
CA LEU A 207 -5.88 5.31 -12.91
C LEU A 207 -5.74 5.60 -14.42
N GLU A 208 -6.69 5.14 -15.22
CA GLU A 208 -6.78 5.47 -16.65
C GLU A 208 -6.93 6.98 -16.86
N LYS A 209 -7.76 7.64 -16.04
CA LYS A 209 -7.95 9.10 -16.13
C LYS A 209 -6.68 9.88 -15.82
N MET A 210 -5.81 9.38 -14.95
CA MET A 210 -4.49 9.98 -14.69
C MET A 210 -3.54 9.85 -15.90
N ALA A 211 -3.64 8.76 -16.66
CA ALA A 211 -2.81 8.53 -17.85
C ALA A 211 -3.40 9.18 -19.12
N GLU A 212 -4.67 9.61 -19.10
CA GLU A 212 -5.38 10.20 -20.25
C GLU A 212 -4.91 11.62 -20.56
N HIS A 213 -3.76 11.74 -21.23
CA HIS A 213 -3.21 13.01 -21.71
C HIS A 213 -2.50 12.81 -23.06
N GLU A 214 -2.63 13.77 -23.99
CA GLU A 214 -2.06 13.69 -25.35
C GLU A 214 -0.52 13.60 -25.41
N LEU A 215 0.15 13.80 -24.26
CA LEU A 215 1.60 13.80 -24.12
C LEU A 215 2.10 12.58 -23.33
N ILE A 216 1.21 11.68 -22.94
CA ILE A 216 1.55 10.45 -22.21
C ILE A 216 1.29 9.28 -23.15
N ASP A 217 2.35 8.55 -23.47
CA ASP A 217 2.24 7.22 -24.08
C ASP A 217 2.47 6.16 -23.00
N VAL A 218 1.74 5.04 -23.08
CA VAL A 218 1.89 3.90 -22.18
C VAL A 218 2.22 2.65 -22.98
N LEU A 219 3.28 1.94 -22.57
CA LEU A 219 3.63 0.62 -23.06
C LEU A 219 3.41 -0.40 -21.94
N LEU A 220 2.32 -1.15 -22.04
CA LEU A 220 2.03 -2.31 -21.17
C LEU A 220 2.83 -3.52 -21.65
N ASP A 221 2.84 -4.59 -20.84
CA ASP A 221 3.51 -5.86 -21.14
C ASP A 221 4.98 -5.70 -21.56
N THR A 222 5.66 -4.68 -21.02
CA THR A 222 7.01 -4.29 -21.42
C THR A 222 7.90 -4.18 -20.19
N ASP A 223 8.87 -5.08 -20.07
CA ASP A 223 9.88 -4.98 -19.01
C ASP A 223 10.92 -3.91 -19.37
N TRP A 224 11.18 -3.00 -18.44
CA TRP A 224 12.17 -1.94 -18.62
C TRP A 224 13.55 -2.48 -18.94
N PHE A 225 13.97 -3.58 -18.31
CA PHE A 225 15.31 -4.11 -18.51
C PHE A 225 15.53 -4.68 -19.92
N ASP A 226 14.46 -5.04 -20.62
CA ASP A 226 14.51 -5.54 -21.99
C ASP A 226 14.64 -4.41 -23.03
N VAL A 227 14.15 -3.20 -22.72
CA VAL A 227 14.02 -2.10 -23.70
C VAL A 227 14.84 -0.85 -23.35
N ARG A 228 15.41 -0.76 -22.14
CA ARG A 228 16.04 0.47 -21.63
C ARG A 228 17.17 0.99 -22.52
N ASP A 229 17.98 0.12 -23.09
CA ASP A 229 19.17 0.54 -23.85
C ASP A 229 18.75 1.28 -25.12
N ASP A 230 17.79 0.74 -25.87
CA ASP A 230 17.26 1.35 -27.09
C ASP A 230 16.47 2.63 -26.80
N LEU A 231 15.64 2.62 -25.75
CA LEU A 231 14.85 3.79 -25.34
C LEU A 231 15.75 4.94 -24.91
N ARG A 232 16.80 4.66 -24.14
CA ARG A 232 17.76 5.67 -23.68
C ARG A 232 18.70 6.13 -24.80
N ALA A 233 19.10 5.25 -25.71
CA ALA A 233 19.88 5.64 -26.88
C ALA A 233 19.08 6.59 -27.80
N SER A 234 17.77 6.36 -27.93
CA SER A 234 16.88 7.23 -28.71
C SER A 234 16.51 8.53 -27.99
N ASN A 235 16.60 8.56 -26.65
CA ASN A 235 16.22 9.69 -25.81
C ASN A 235 17.30 10.00 -24.75
N PRO A 236 18.53 10.37 -25.14
CA PRO A 236 19.68 10.45 -24.23
C PRO A 236 19.56 11.56 -23.17
N ASP A 237 18.77 12.60 -23.46
CA ASP A 237 18.57 13.72 -22.55
C ASP A 237 17.47 13.47 -21.52
N ALA A 238 16.56 12.52 -21.79
CA ALA A 238 15.42 12.21 -20.96
C ALA A 238 15.86 11.54 -19.64
N PRO A 239 15.53 12.11 -18.47
CA PRO A 239 15.67 11.42 -17.21
C PRO A 239 14.69 10.24 -17.12
N VAL A 240 14.98 9.35 -16.18
CA VAL A 240 14.14 8.19 -15.86
C VAL A 240 13.63 8.32 -14.43
N VAL A 241 12.35 8.06 -14.21
CA VAL A 241 11.80 7.83 -12.86
C VAL A 241 11.48 6.35 -12.74
N TYR A 242 12.28 5.63 -11.96
CA TYR A 242 12.16 4.20 -11.76
C TYR A 242 11.40 3.89 -10.47
N THR A 243 10.32 3.11 -10.59
CA THR A 243 9.47 2.72 -9.45
C THR A 243 9.40 1.22 -9.19
N GLY A 244 10.16 0.42 -9.94
CA GLY A 244 10.32 -1.03 -9.72
C GLY A 244 11.22 -1.37 -8.54
N PRO A 245 11.52 -2.66 -8.28
CA PRO A 245 12.34 -3.07 -7.14
C PRO A 245 13.75 -2.49 -7.21
N LEU A 246 14.18 -1.85 -6.12
CA LEU A 246 15.45 -1.13 -6.01
C LEU A 246 16.66 -2.05 -6.17
N ASP A 247 16.65 -3.19 -5.50
CA ASP A 247 17.71 -4.19 -5.55
C ASP A 247 17.83 -4.85 -6.92
N LEU A 248 16.70 -5.17 -7.56
CA LEU A 248 16.66 -5.70 -8.92
C LEU A 248 17.31 -4.75 -9.94
N TYR A 249 17.11 -3.43 -9.80
CA TYR A 249 17.71 -2.44 -10.71
C TYR A 249 19.24 -2.59 -10.81
N PHE A 250 19.87 -2.84 -9.66
CA PHE A 250 21.31 -3.04 -9.53
C PHE A 250 21.70 -4.53 -9.60
N ASN A 251 20.84 -5.38 -10.19
CA ASN A 251 21.06 -6.81 -10.32
C ASN A 251 21.49 -7.50 -9.00
N TYR A 252 20.87 -7.07 -7.89
CA TYR A 252 21.11 -7.57 -6.55
C TYR A 252 22.57 -7.45 -6.06
N ALA A 253 23.31 -6.42 -6.52
CA ALA A 253 24.73 -6.23 -6.22
C ALA A 253 25.08 -6.21 -4.71
N GLU A 254 24.17 -5.73 -3.87
CA GLU A 254 24.34 -5.63 -2.40
C GLU A 254 23.53 -6.69 -1.64
N GLY A 255 23.01 -7.70 -2.34
CA GLY A 255 22.13 -8.73 -1.79
C GLY A 255 20.65 -8.49 -2.09
N LYS A 256 19.78 -9.41 -1.65
CA LYS A 256 18.33 -9.36 -1.93
C LYS A 256 17.60 -8.77 -0.74
N LEU A 257 16.85 -7.69 -0.96
CA LEU A 257 16.03 -7.11 0.09
C LEU A 257 14.87 -8.06 0.42
N GLY A 258 14.55 -8.22 1.71
CA GLY A 258 13.48 -9.07 2.17
C GLY A 258 12.09 -8.50 1.87
N TRP A 259 11.28 -9.19 1.08
CA TRP A 259 9.90 -8.79 0.79
C TRP A 259 8.90 -9.83 1.28
N ARG A 260 7.72 -9.34 1.68
CA ARG A 260 6.51 -10.14 1.78
C ARG A 260 5.75 -10.04 0.46
N THR A 261 5.10 -11.13 0.09
CA THR A 261 4.09 -11.18 -0.96
C THR A 261 2.76 -11.69 -0.41
N LEU A 262 1.72 -11.59 -1.22
CA LEU A 262 0.38 -12.06 -0.90
C LEU A 262 -0.13 -12.97 -2.03
N ASP A 263 -0.73 -14.09 -1.65
CA ASP A 263 -1.54 -14.90 -2.55
C ASP A 263 -3.02 -14.66 -2.24
N PHE A 264 -3.85 -14.67 -3.28
CA PHE A 264 -5.28 -14.39 -3.18
C PHE A 264 -6.08 -15.55 -3.77
N GLU A 265 -6.98 -16.10 -2.96
CA GLU A 265 -7.98 -17.06 -3.42
C GLU A 265 -9.32 -16.35 -3.55
N THR A 266 -9.69 -16.04 -4.80
CA THR A 266 -10.97 -15.41 -5.14
C THR A 266 -12.02 -16.47 -5.45
N GLU A 267 -13.20 -16.34 -4.86
CA GLU A 267 -14.29 -17.29 -4.96
C GLU A 267 -15.63 -16.54 -5.13
N VAL A 268 -16.41 -16.91 -6.15
CA VAL A 268 -17.83 -16.54 -6.26
C VAL A 268 -18.62 -17.56 -5.46
N VAL A 269 -19.40 -17.10 -4.49
CA VAL A 269 -20.20 -17.96 -3.61
C VAL A 269 -21.70 -17.75 -3.85
N GLU A 270 -22.47 -18.83 -3.74
CA GLU A 270 -23.93 -18.88 -3.96
C GLU A 270 -24.71 -18.36 -2.74
N THR A 271 -24.37 -17.14 -2.31
CA THR A 271 -25.12 -16.34 -1.34
C THR A 271 -25.01 -14.87 -1.71
N GLY A 272 -26.06 -14.08 -1.50
CA GLY A 272 -26.00 -12.63 -1.70
C GLY A 272 -25.08 -11.92 -0.72
N ASP A 273 -24.82 -12.50 0.46
CA ASP A 273 -23.99 -11.88 1.48
C ASP A 273 -23.26 -12.99 2.26
N PHE A 274 -21.94 -12.93 2.31
CA PHE A 274 -21.11 -13.93 2.97
C PHE A 274 -20.81 -13.55 4.42
N GLN A 275 -20.45 -12.29 4.67
CA GLN A 275 -19.99 -11.84 6.00
C GLN A 275 -20.58 -10.49 6.46
N GLY A 276 -21.38 -9.82 5.64
CA GLY A 276 -22.08 -8.58 6.01
C GLY A 276 -21.16 -7.38 6.27
N THR A 277 -19.89 -7.47 5.87
CA THR A 277 -18.87 -6.43 6.07
C THR A 277 -17.79 -6.52 4.99
N PRO A 278 -17.17 -5.40 4.57
CA PRO A 278 -16.16 -5.42 3.50
C PRO A 278 -14.93 -6.25 3.84
N VAL A 279 -14.47 -6.22 5.09
CA VAL A 279 -13.27 -6.93 5.55
C VAL A 279 -13.51 -7.54 6.92
N MET A 280 -13.20 -8.83 7.03
CA MET A 280 -13.12 -9.58 8.29
C MET A 280 -11.70 -10.07 8.49
N ASN A 281 -11.02 -9.59 9.53
CA ASN A 281 -9.75 -10.15 9.95
C ASN A 281 -10.00 -11.48 10.67
N TYR A 282 -9.11 -12.45 10.48
CA TYR A 282 -9.11 -13.69 11.23
C TYR A 282 -7.86 -13.75 12.08
N ASN A 283 -8.03 -13.54 13.38
CA ASN A 283 -6.90 -13.30 14.28
C ASN A 283 -6.26 -14.59 14.79
N ASP A 284 -6.97 -15.72 14.69
CA ASP A 284 -6.54 -17.02 15.19
C ASP A 284 -5.60 -17.77 14.24
N ALA A 285 -4.74 -18.61 14.82
CA ALA A 285 -3.77 -19.43 14.09
C ALA A 285 -4.37 -20.69 13.44
N ASP A 286 -5.61 -21.05 13.75
CA ASP A 286 -6.29 -22.24 13.23
C ASP A 286 -6.78 -22.08 11.78
N VAL A 287 -6.79 -20.85 11.26
CA VAL A 287 -7.05 -20.56 9.85
C VAL A 287 -5.80 -19.99 9.14
N PRO A 288 -5.52 -20.43 7.90
CA PRO A 288 -4.28 -20.09 7.20
C PRO A 288 -4.24 -18.67 6.61
N PHE A 289 -5.40 -18.09 6.27
CA PHE A 289 -5.50 -16.73 5.72
C PHE A 289 -5.52 -15.67 6.83
N THR A 290 -5.10 -14.44 6.50
CA THR A 290 -5.11 -13.30 7.43
C THR A 290 -6.48 -12.65 7.52
N ARG A 291 -7.19 -12.55 6.39
CA ARG A 291 -8.49 -11.89 6.28
C ARG A 291 -9.26 -12.34 5.05
N ILE A 292 -10.56 -12.05 5.06
CA ILE A 292 -11.47 -12.20 3.92
C ILE A 292 -12.01 -10.83 3.53
N HIS A 293 -11.89 -10.51 2.25
CA HIS A 293 -12.52 -9.37 1.61
C HIS A 293 -13.83 -9.83 0.98
N GLU A 294 -14.91 -9.07 1.15
CA GLU A 294 -16.17 -9.26 0.42
C GLU A 294 -16.52 -7.95 -0.30
N PHE A 295 -16.33 -7.93 -1.62
CA PHE A 295 -16.18 -6.69 -2.36
C PHE A 295 -17.49 -5.92 -2.56
N ARG A 296 -18.64 -6.59 -2.54
CA ARG A 296 -19.95 -5.94 -2.70
C ARG A 296 -20.17 -4.80 -1.70
N HIS A 297 -19.60 -4.94 -0.50
CA HIS A 297 -19.78 -3.99 0.61
C HIS A 297 -18.91 -2.73 0.49
N PHE A 298 -17.98 -2.67 -0.46
CA PHE A 298 -17.22 -1.45 -0.76
C PHE A 298 -18.06 -0.41 -1.49
N HIS A 299 -18.97 -0.85 -2.36
CA HIS A 299 -19.83 0.00 -3.17
C HIS A 299 -21.31 -0.29 -2.93
N PRO A 300 -21.85 -0.03 -1.72
CA PRO A 300 -23.27 -0.30 -1.41
C PRO A 300 -24.23 0.56 -2.25
N GLU A 301 -23.77 1.69 -2.81
CA GLU A 301 -24.54 2.49 -3.76
C GLU A 301 -24.79 1.76 -5.10
N ARG A 302 -24.02 0.72 -5.39
CA ARG A 302 -24.17 -0.13 -6.58
C ARG A 302 -25.00 -1.40 -6.31
N ASP A 303 -25.54 -1.58 -5.10
CA ASP A 303 -26.23 -2.81 -4.70
C ASP A 303 -27.37 -3.23 -5.66
N ASP A 304 -28.10 -2.28 -6.25
CA ASP A 304 -29.16 -2.54 -7.23
C ASP A 304 -28.65 -3.15 -8.55
N SER A 305 -27.37 -2.97 -8.87
CA SER A 305 -26.71 -3.56 -10.05
C SER A 305 -26.10 -4.93 -9.77
N TYR A 306 -25.91 -5.30 -8.50
CA TYR A 306 -25.30 -6.56 -8.10
C TYR A 306 -26.31 -7.71 -8.02
N PRO A 307 -25.86 -8.96 -8.28
CA PRO A 307 -26.67 -10.14 -8.02
C PRO A 307 -27.09 -10.20 -6.54
N LYS A 308 -28.30 -10.71 -6.32
CA LYS A 308 -28.89 -10.84 -4.96
C LYS A 308 -28.67 -12.22 -4.35
N ASP A 309 -28.24 -13.19 -5.15
CA ASP A 309 -28.00 -14.58 -4.79
C ASP A 309 -26.51 -14.98 -4.88
N LYS A 310 -25.64 -14.06 -5.28
CA LYS A 310 -24.19 -14.28 -5.38
C LYS A 310 -23.39 -13.10 -4.82
N THR A 311 -22.17 -13.39 -4.40
CA THR A 311 -21.15 -12.41 -3.97
C THR A 311 -19.77 -12.98 -4.28
N VAL A 312 -18.77 -12.11 -4.36
CA VAL A 312 -17.37 -12.48 -4.55
C VAL A 312 -16.59 -12.17 -3.27
N ILE A 313 -15.89 -13.19 -2.77
CA ILE A 313 -14.97 -13.07 -1.65
C ILE A 313 -13.55 -13.34 -2.10
N MET A 314 -12.59 -12.85 -1.32
CA MET A 314 -11.18 -13.11 -1.54
C MET A 314 -10.47 -13.35 -0.21
N ARG A 315 -9.86 -14.53 -0.09
CA ARG A 315 -9.04 -14.91 1.07
C ARG A 315 -7.59 -14.48 0.79
N GLU A 316 -6.97 -13.82 1.76
CA GLU A 316 -5.61 -13.31 1.65
C GLU A 316 -4.63 -14.15 2.46
N PHE A 317 -3.57 -14.62 1.80
CA PHE A 317 -2.50 -15.41 2.41
C PHE A 317 -1.20 -14.64 2.29
N SER A 318 -0.41 -14.61 3.36
CA SER A 318 0.84 -13.86 3.38
C SER A 318 2.03 -14.78 3.48
N ARG A 319 3.05 -14.55 2.65
CA ARG A 319 4.30 -15.31 2.67
C ARG A 319 5.52 -14.47 2.30
N PHE A 320 6.71 -15.05 2.43
CA PHE A 320 7.92 -14.45 1.85
C PHE A 320 7.83 -14.46 0.31
N ALA A 321 8.33 -13.38 -0.30
CA ALA A 321 8.46 -13.30 -1.75
C ALA A 321 9.75 -14.00 -2.19
N ASP A 322 9.64 -14.94 -3.12
CA ASP A 322 10.74 -15.52 -3.87
C ASP A 322 11.02 -14.67 -5.12
N ASN A 323 12.01 -15.06 -5.93
CA ASN A 323 12.48 -14.24 -7.06
C ASN A 323 11.44 -14.04 -8.17
N GLU A 324 10.45 -14.93 -8.27
CA GLU A 324 9.41 -14.88 -9.29
C GLU A 324 8.16 -14.12 -8.81
N ASP A 325 8.11 -13.75 -7.53
CA ASP A 325 6.94 -13.12 -6.93
C ASP A 325 6.94 -11.61 -7.05
N GLU A 326 5.74 -11.05 -7.10
CA GLU A 326 5.55 -9.62 -6.94
C GLU A 326 5.76 -9.20 -5.48
N PRO A 327 6.64 -8.22 -5.19
CA PRO A 327 6.85 -7.73 -3.83
C PRO A 327 5.72 -6.80 -3.37
N TYR A 328 5.22 -6.99 -2.14
CA TYR A 328 4.13 -6.19 -1.56
C TYR A 328 4.58 -5.33 -0.38
N TYR A 329 5.24 -5.93 0.62
CA TYR A 329 5.65 -5.25 1.86
C TYR A 329 7.15 -5.43 2.12
N PRO A 330 7.90 -4.35 2.38
CA PRO A 330 9.30 -4.47 2.82
C PRO A 330 9.35 -4.99 4.26
N ILE A 331 10.23 -5.95 4.54
CA ILE A 331 10.34 -6.59 5.88
C ILE A 331 11.10 -5.69 6.87
N ASN A 332 12.12 -4.97 6.40
CA ASN A 332 12.95 -4.06 7.19
C ASN A 332 13.62 -4.73 8.41
N THR A 333 14.15 -5.95 8.25
CA THR A 333 15.06 -6.55 9.23
C THR A 333 16.32 -5.67 9.42
N PRO A 334 17.12 -5.87 10.49
CA PRO A 334 18.42 -5.21 10.62
C PRO A 334 19.31 -5.38 9.38
N ASP A 335 19.40 -6.60 8.84
CA ASP A 335 20.20 -6.90 7.64
C ASP A 335 19.65 -6.17 6.40
N ASP A 336 18.32 -6.11 6.23
CA ASP A 336 17.70 -5.33 5.14
C ASP A 336 18.06 -3.85 5.22
N ARG A 337 18.10 -3.28 6.43
CA ARG A 337 18.42 -1.85 6.62
C ARG A 337 19.87 -1.56 6.28
N ASP A 338 20.78 -2.50 6.54
CA ASP A 338 22.18 -2.34 6.18
C ASP A 338 22.40 -2.47 4.67
N MET A 339 21.75 -3.44 4.00
CA MET A 339 21.72 -3.53 2.53
C MET A 339 21.08 -2.28 1.90
N LEU A 340 19.97 -1.79 2.46
CA LEU A 340 19.28 -0.61 1.95
C LEU A 340 20.16 0.64 1.97
N LYS A 341 21.05 0.79 2.96
CA LYS A 341 21.99 1.92 3.00
C LYS A 341 22.92 1.90 1.78
N GLN A 342 23.43 0.72 1.41
CA GLN A 342 24.27 0.59 0.21
C GLN A 342 23.48 0.88 -1.06
N TYR A 343 22.27 0.33 -1.19
CA TYR A 343 21.42 0.62 -2.35
C TYR A 343 21.03 2.10 -2.47
N ARG A 344 20.87 2.82 -1.36
CA ARG A 344 20.62 4.28 -1.39
C ARG A 344 21.82 5.05 -1.94
N LEU A 345 23.05 4.62 -1.68
CA LEU A 345 24.25 5.22 -2.26
C LEU A 345 24.29 4.96 -3.77
N LEU A 346 24.07 3.72 -4.20
CA LEU A 346 24.01 3.36 -5.62
C LEU A 346 22.91 4.14 -6.37
N ALA A 347 21.72 4.28 -5.76
CA ALA A 347 20.63 5.08 -6.31
C ALA A 347 20.99 6.57 -6.45
N ALA A 348 21.73 7.14 -5.49
CA ALA A 348 22.20 8.53 -5.56
C ALA A 348 23.25 8.72 -6.66
N GLU A 349 24.19 7.78 -6.80
CA GLU A 349 25.18 7.77 -7.88
C GLU A 349 24.51 7.63 -9.25
N GLU A 350 23.53 6.74 -9.37
CA GLU A 350 22.77 6.53 -10.60
C GLU A 350 21.93 7.77 -10.99
N ALA A 351 21.36 8.49 -10.01
CA ALA A 351 20.70 9.76 -10.25
C ALA A 351 21.66 10.81 -10.82
N ALA A 352 22.84 10.97 -10.20
CA ALA A 352 23.84 11.97 -10.59
C ALA A 352 24.48 11.66 -11.94
N ASN A 353 24.84 10.40 -12.18
CA ASN A 353 25.62 10.00 -13.36
C ASN A 353 24.74 9.64 -14.55
N ASN A 354 23.54 9.10 -14.28
CA ASN A 354 22.67 8.50 -15.29
C ASN A 354 21.26 9.09 -15.31
N LYS A 355 20.96 10.16 -14.55
CA LYS A 355 19.65 10.84 -14.54
C LYS A 355 18.48 9.91 -14.18
N VAL A 356 18.70 8.92 -13.31
CA VAL A 356 17.63 7.99 -12.86
C VAL A 356 17.24 8.28 -11.41
N LEU A 357 16.00 8.71 -11.21
CA LEU A 357 15.43 8.92 -9.88
C LEU A 357 14.66 7.68 -9.43
N PHE A 358 14.78 7.32 -8.15
CA PHE A 358 14.11 6.17 -7.57
C PHE A 358 12.93 6.58 -6.70
N GLY A 359 11.75 6.02 -6.96
CA GLY A 359 10.51 6.45 -6.34
C GLY A 359 9.57 5.30 -5.99
N GLY A 360 8.48 5.63 -5.31
CA GLY A 360 7.43 4.66 -4.97
C GLY A 360 7.85 3.62 -3.95
N ARG A 361 6.97 2.64 -3.74
CA ARG A 361 7.15 1.60 -2.71
C ARG A 361 8.38 0.74 -2.96
N LEU A 362 8.51 0.25 -4.19
CA LEU A 362 9.54 -0.72 -4.57
C LEU A 362 10.89 -0.05 -4.76
N GLY A 363 10.93 1.08 -5.47
CA GLY A 363 12.15 1.83 -5.74
C GLY A 363 12.78 2.46 -4.50
N THR A 364 12.09 2.44 -3.35
CA THR A 364 12.59 3.03 -2.10
C THR A 364 12.60 2.09 -0.91
N TYR A 365 12.15 0.84 -1.10
CA TYR A 365 11.99 -0.16 -0.04
C TYR A 365 11.20 0.39 1.17
N GLN A 366 10.12 1.11 0.90
CA GLN A 366 9.33 1.75 1.94
C GLN A 366 7.86 1.39 1.80
N TYR A 367 7.21 1.04 2.90
CA TYR A 367 5.76 0.86 2.92
C TYR A 367 5.08 2.22 2.75
N LEU A 368 4.35 2.37 1.64
CA LEU A 368 3.67 3.60 1.27
C LEU A 368 2.22 3.29 0.92
N ASP A 369 1.30 3.86 1.71
CA ASP A 369 -0.11 3.98 1.33
C ASP A 369 -0.25 4.85 0.08
N MET A 370 -1.40 4.74 -0.59
CA MET A 370 -1.67 5.44 -1.86
C MET A 370 -1.42 6.96 -1.77
N HIS A 371 -1.95 7.62 -0.74
CA HIS A 371 -1.79 9.05 -0.54
C HIS A 371 -0.34 9.46 -0.22
N MET A 372 0.42 8.59 0.45
CA MET A 372 1.84 8.82 0.73
C MET A 372 2.68 8.67 -0.54
N ALA A 373 2.37 7.70 -1.40
CA ALA A 373 3.00 7.55 -2.70
C ALA A 373 2.75 8.76 -3.60
N ILE A 374 1.51 9.25 -3.66
CA ILE A 374 1.13 10.46 -4.41
C ILE A 374 1.83 11.69 -3.82
N GLY A 375 1.78 11.89 -2.51
CA GLY A 375 2.46 13.01 -1.85
C GLY A 375 3.98 13.00 -2.09
N SER A 376 4.60 11.82 -2.08
CA SER A 376 6.02 11.64 -2.39
C SER A 376 6.34 11.94 -3.86
N ALA A 377 5.48 11.51 -4.79
CA ALA A 377 5.62 11.80 -6.22
C ALA A 377 5.49 13.30 -6.51
N LEU A 378 4.49 13.98 -5.92
CA LEU A 378 4.33 15.44 -6.00
C LEU A 378 5.56 16.17 -5.46
N SER A 379 6.12 15.71 -4.34
CA SER A 379 7.34 16.30 -3.79
C SER A 379 8.56 16.07 -4.69
N MET A 380 8.73 14.87 -5.26
CA MET A 380 9.81 14.61 -6.23
C MET A 380 9.66 15.49 -7.47
N PHE A 381 8.44 15.62 -7.98
CA PHE A 381 8.14 16.46 -9.13
C PHE A 381 8.55 17.91 -8.88
N ASP A 382 8.04 18.54 -7.81
CA ASP A 382 8.31 19.95 -7.50
C ASP A 382 9.79 20.22 -7.22
N ASN A 383 10.46 19.32 -6.49
CA ASN A 383 11.78 19.61 -5.91
C ASN A 383 12.94 19.03 -6.72
N LYS A 384 12.67 18.17 -7.70
CA LYS A 384 13.73 17.52 -8.52
C LYS A 384 13.46 17.67 -10.01
N LEU A 385 12.27 17.35 -10.49
CA LEU A 385 11.98 17.36 -11.92
C LEU A 385 11.74 18.78 -12.46
N VAL A 386 10.98 19.62 -11.75
CA VAL A 386 10.76 21.01 -12.16
C VAL A 386 12.10 21.78 -12.27
N PRO A 387 12.99 21.80 -11.25
CA PRO A 387 14.29 22.46 -11.37
C PRO A 387 15.19 21.87 -12.46
N PHE A 388 15.10 20.56 -12.72
CA PHE A 388 15.83 19.94 -13.82
C PHE A 388 15.35 20.46 -15.19
N PHE A 389 14.03 20.50 -15.41
CA PHE A 389 13.47 20.89 -16.69
C PHE A 389 13.46 22.41 -16.96
N GLU A 390 13.27 23.23 -15.93
CA GLU A 390 13.17 24.69 -16.08
C GLU A 390 14.50 25.42 -15.88
N GLU A 391 15.34 24.92 -14.97
CA GLU A 391 16.58 25.60 -14.55
C GLU A 391 17.85 24.85 -14.98
N GLY A 392 17.73 23.60 -15.45
CA GLY A 392 18.87 22.76 -15.80
C GLY A 392 19.65 22.25 -14.58
N THR A 393 19.01 22.21 -13.41
CA THR A 393 19.63 21.74 -12.17
C THR A 393 19.93 20.23 -12.27
N PRO A 394 21.16 19.76 -11.98
CA PRO A 394 21.49 18.34 -12.00
C PRO A 394 20.57 17.51 -11.09
N LEU A 395 20.24 16.30 -11.52
CA LEU A 395 19.46 15.38 -10.70
C LEU A 395 20.32 14.75 -9.61
N GLU A 396 19.90 14.92 -8.36
CA GLU A 396 20.56 14.34 -7.20
C GLU A 396 19.51 13.74 -6.26
N GLN A 397 19.83 12.57 -5.71
CA GLN A 397 18.96 11.87 -4.79
C GLN A 397 19.68 11.36 -3.54
N GLU A 398 20.60 12.16 -3.01
CA GLU A 398 21.13 11.90 -1.67
C GLU A 398 19.97 11.89 -0.66
N ARG A 399 19.72 10.73 -0.08
CA ARG A 399 18.76 10.57 1.01
C ARG A 399 19.53 10.62 2.31
N GLY A 400 19.12 11.51 3.21
CA GLY A 400 19.58 11.49 4.60
C GLY A 400 19.33 10.11 5.22
N HIS A 401 20.26 9.67 6.05
CA HIS A 401 20.27 8.36 6.70
C HIS A 401 18.97 8.01 7.42
#